data_AF-A0A956KS23-F1
#
_entry.id   AF-A0A956KS23-F1
#
_cell.length_a   1.000
_cell.length_b   1.000
_cell.length_c   1.000
_cell.angle_alpha   90.00
_cell.angle_beta   90.00
_cell.angle_gamma   90.00
#
_symmetry.space_group_name_H-M   'P 1'
#
loop_
_entity.id
_entity.type
_entity.pdbx_description
1 polymer ?
#
loop_
_entity_poly.entity_id
_entity_poly.type
_entity_poly.pdbx_seq_one_letter_code
_entity_poly.pdbx_strand_id
1 'polypeptide(L)'
;PECVDPMDCMVGNCLEGSCVTVGSCKELKEADMGGTLPSGPYQIDPDGDGGMDPFMVWCDMETAGGGWTLVLKSNADSPVFHYDSPEWMSDVPYEPGNYMLDRTETKLPSYSTVAFDDVMVAMESPVGMDPDPLVLHQINFAVAGNSLFELISSDAYTMTGAGRDEWLTLVDGSALQANCNKEGFNVTGVNVGTWSHVRIGIIGNEQNDCTSPDSRLGIGGAGTACGTLDAATGNFTGCNAQNVNLLSFGLVFVR
;
A
#
# COMPACT_ATOMS: atom_id res chain seq x y z
N PRO A 1 -32.94 7.13 -3.23
CA PRO A 1 -33.27 8.54 -3.51
C PRO A 1 -32.67 8.90 -4.87
N GLU A 2 -33.35 9.71 -5.68
CA GLU A 2 -32.76 10.21 -6.93
C GLU A 2 -31.64 11.21 -6.63
N CYS A 3 -30.60 11.24 -7.44
CA CYS A 3 -29.47 12.16 -7.31
C CYS A 3 -28.98 12.63 -8.68
N VAL A 4 -28.34 13.78 -8.73
CA VAL A 4 -27.63 14.31 -9.90
C VAL A 4 -26.17 14.57 -9.55
N ASP A 5 -25.92 15.06 -8.34
CA ASP A 5 -24.59 15.32 -7.81
C ASP A 5 -24.29 14.41 -6.61
N PRO A 6 -23.01 14.11 -6.30
CA PRO A 6 -22.64 13.30 -5.14
C PRO A 6 -23.20 13.83 -3.81
N MET A 7 -23.36 15.15 -3.68
CA MET A 7 -23.89 15.79 -2.47
C MET A 7 -25.39 15.58 -2.24
N ASP A 8 -26.14 15.08 -3.24
CA ASP A 8 -27.56 14.76 -3.08
C ASP A 8 -27.77 13.52 -2.19
N CYS A 9 -26.73 12.69 -2.05
CA CYS A 9 -26.75 11.52 -1.20
C CYS A 9 -26.29 11.88 0.21
N MET A 10 -27.21 11.78 1.18
CA MET A 10 -26.88 11.95 2.60
C MET A 10 -25.86 10.91 3.08
N VAL A 11 -25.93 9.71 2.52
CA VAL A 11 -24.99 8.60 2.70
C VAL A 11 -24.84 7.90 1.34
N GLY A 12 -23.62 7.51 1.00
CA GLY A 12 -23.29 6.79 -0.22
C GLY A 12 -22.90 7.71 -1.37
N ASN A 13 -22.96 7.16 -2.58
CA ASN A 13 -22.47 7.80 -3.79
C ASN A 13 -23.60 7.97 -4.79
N CYS A 14 -23.61 9.08 -5.53
CA CYS A 14 -24.55 9.23 -6.64
C CYS A 14 -24.05 8.42 -7.84
N LEU A 15 -24.81 7.40 -8.24
CA LEU A 15 -24.49 6.54 -9.37
C LEU A 15 -25.71 6.37 -10.26
N GLU A 16 -25.59 6.77 -11.53
CA GLU A 16 -26.64 6.63 -12.55
C GLU A 16 -28.02 7.14 -12.10
N GLY A 17 -28.03 8.24 -11.34
CA GLY A 17 -29.26 8.87 -10.86
C GLY A 17 -29.80 8.32 -9.54
N SER A 18 -29.11 7.39 -8.89
CA SER A 18 -29.51 6.81 -7.60
C SER A 18 -28.39 6.85 -6.56
N CYS A 19 -28.74 7.11 -5.30
CA CYS A 19 -27.80 6.94 -4.19
C CYS A 19 -27.55 5.47 -3.89
N VAL A 20 -26.29 5.05 -3.95
CA VAL A 20 -25.84 3.69 -3.65
C VAL A 20 -24.85 3.67 -2.49
N THR A 21 -25.00 2.71 -1.59
CA THR A 21 -24.03 2.38 -0.55
C THR A 21 -23.29 1.11 -0.94
N VAL A 22 -21.99 1.09 -0.71
CA VAL A 22 -21.06 0.07 -1.20
C VAL A 22 -19.96 -0.14 -0.17
N GLY A 23 -19.51 -1.38 0.01
CA GLY A 23 -18.50 -1.74 0.99
C GLY A 23 -17.06 -1.46 0.56
N SER A 24 -16.84 -1.26 -0.75
CA SER A 24 -15.51 -1.03 -1.30
C SER A 24 -15.57 -0.28 -2.64
N CYS A 25 -14.40 0.17 -3.11
CA CYS A 25 -14.29 0.74 -4.46
C CYS A 25 -14.54 -0.32 -5.55
N LYS A 26 -14.29 -1.60 -5.28
CA LYS A 26 -14.62 -2.71 -6.18
C LYS A 26 -16.11 -2.82 -6.38
N GLU A 27 -16.88 -2.88 -5.30
CA GLU A 27 -18.34 -2.92 -5.35
C GLU A 27 -18.90 -1.70 -6.06
N LEU A 28 -18.33 -0.51 -5.81
CA LEU A 28 -18.70 0.71 -6.53
C LEU A 28 -18.45 0.60 -8.04
N LYS A 29 -17.28 0.05 -8.43
CA LYS A 29 -16.91 -0.14 -9.82
C LYS A 29 -17.80 -1.17 -10.53
N GLU A 30 -18.17 -2.24 -9.82
CA GLU A 30 -19.08 -3.28 -10.32
C GLU A 30 -20.52 -2.77 -10.48
N ALA A 31 -20.94 -1.85 -9.60
CA ALA A 31 -22.24 -1.19 -9.70
C ALA A 31 -22.30 -0.19 -10.88
N ASP A 32 -21.17 0.42 -11.26
CA ASP A 32 -21.05 1.39 -12.37
C ASP A 32 -21.07 0.70 -13.74
N MET A 33 -22.24 0.18 -14.12
CA MET A 33 -22.46 -0.52 -15.39
C MET A 33 -22.16 0.36 -16.61
N GLY A 34 -22.35 1.68 -16.49
CA GLY A 34 -22.00 2.66 -17.52
C GLY A 34 -20.50 2.96 -17.65
N GLY A 35 -19.68 2.57 -16.66
CA GLY A 35 -18.25 2.88 -16.63
C GLY A 35 -17.96 4.37 -16.59
N THR A 36 -18.80 5.13 -15.89
CA THR A 36 -18.82 6.59 -15.89
C THR A 36 -18.04 7.22 -14.74
N LEU A 37 -17.73 6.46 -13.68
CA LEU A 37 -17.07 6.98 -12.49
C LEU A 37 -15.57 7.20 -12.74
N PRO A 38 -15.06 8.44 -12.58
CA PRO A 38 -13.62 8.70 -12.61
C PRO A 38 -12.94 8.23 -11.32
N SER A 39 -11.60 8.18 -11.31
CA SER A 39 -10.85 8.07 -10.06
C SER A 39 -11.08 9.30 -9.18
N GLY A 40 -11.23 9.11 -7.88
CA GLY A 40 -11.53 10.21 -6.95
C GLY A 40 -11.94 9.76 -5.56
N PRO A 41 -12.31 10.71 -4.69
CA PRO A 41 -12.81 10.41 -3.37
C PRO A 41 -14.27 9.93 -3.41
N TYR A 42 -14.54 8.79 -2.77
CA TYR A 42 -15.88 8.20 -2.62
C TYR A 42 -16.12 7.75 -1.19
N GLN A 43 -17.39 7.66 -0.80
CA GLN A 43 -17.77 7.13 0.50
C GLN A 43 -17.98 5.61 0.40
N ILE A 44 -17.44 4.85 1.34
CA ILE A 44 -17.68 3.41 1.46
C ILE A 44 -18.17 3.07 2.88
N ASP A 45 -18.86 1.93 2.98
CA ASP A 45 -19.43 1.39 4.21
C ASP A 45 -19.24 -0.14 4.25
N PRO A 46 -18.04 -0.63 4.63
CA PRO A 46 -17.67 -2.05 4.53
C PRO A 46 -18.51 -2.99 5.41
N ASP A 47 -19.04 -2.52 6.53
CA ASP A 47 -19.92 -3.28 7.42
C ASP A 47 -21.42 -3.04 7.17
N GLY A 48 -21.75 -2.03 6.35
CA GLY A 48 -23.10 -1.73 5.91
C GLY A 48 -23.93 -1.06 7.00
N ASP A 49 -25.26 -1.16 6.87
CA ASP A 49 -26.19 -0.46 7.76
C ASP A 49 -25.98 -0.82 9.25
N GLY A 50 -25.38 0.13 9.98
CA GLY A 50 -25.13 0.04 11.40
C GLY A 50 -23.80 -0.66 11.72
N GLY A 51 -23.05 -0.10 12.67
CA GLY A 51 -21.67 -0.50 12.92
C GLY A 51 -20.80 0.73 12.96
N MET A 52 -19.74 0.75 12.16
CA MET A 52 -18.93 1.94 11.91
C MET A 52 -19.66 2.92 11.01
N ASP A 53 -19.35 4.21 11.18
CA ASP A 53 -19.88 5.22 10.27
C ASP A 53 -19.19 5.11 8.89
N PRO A 54 -19.93 5.30 7.79
CA PRO A 54 -19.34 5.35 6.45
C PRO A 54 -18.25 6.41 6.33
N PHE A 55 -17.18 6.10 5.62
CA PHE A 55 -15.99 6.96 5.54
C PHE A 55 -15.51 7.19 4.11
N MET A 56 -14.74 8.26 3.93
CA MET A 56 -14.16 8.62 2.63
C MET A 56 -12.87 7.86 2.37
N VAL A 57 -12.71 7.41 1.12
CA VAL A 57 -11.49 6.79 0.58
C VAL A 57 -11.23 7.36 -0.82
N TRP A 58 -9.97 7.30 -1.26
CA TRP A 58 -9.69 7.40 -2.69
C TRP A 58 -9.98 6.07 -3.38
N CYS A 59 -10.80 6.11 -4.42
CA CYS A 59 -10.96 5.02 -5.36
C CYS A 59 -10.19 5.31 -6.66
N ASP A 60 -9.29 4.40 -7.04
CA ASP A 60 -8.77 4.37 -8.40
C ASP A 60 -9.69 3.49 -9.26
N MET A 61 -10.40 4.13 -10.20
CA MET A 61 -11.40 3.53 -11.07
C MET A 61 -10.87 3.17 -12.47
N GLU A 62 -9.57 3.36 -12.70
CA GLU A 62 -8.95 3.26 -14.04
C GLU A 62 -7.81 2.23 -14.08
N THR A 63 -6.87 2.30 -13.12
CA THR A 63 -5.66 1.47 -13.11
C THR A 63 -6.00 -0.02 -13.06
N ALA A 64 -5.42 -0.81 -13.96
CA ALA A 64 -5.57 -2.27 -13.98
C ALA A 64 -7.04 -2.75 -13.87
N GLY A 65 -7.98 -2.02 -14.47
CA GLY A 65 -9.42 -2.31 -14.44
C GLY A 65 -10.23 -1.54 -13.39
N GLY A 66 -9.57 -0.79 -12.51
CA GLY A 66 -10.22 0.05 -11.51
C GLY A 66 -10.81 -0.69 -10.32
N GLY A 67 -11.47 0.04 -9.43
CA GLY A 67 -12.07 -0.49 -8.21
C GLY A 67 -11.09 -0.66 -7.05
N TRP A 68 -9.94 0.03 -7.09
CA TRP A 68 -8.94 -0.04 -6.02
C TRP A 68 -9.27 0.93 -4.90
N THR A 69 -9.31 0.42 -3.66
CA THR A 69 -9.50 1.22 -2.44
C THR A 69 -8.15 1.57 -1.83
N LEU A 70 -7.87 2.88 -1.65
CA LEU A 70 -6.69 3.32 -0.90
C LEU A 70 -6.78 2.86 0.55
N VAL A 71 -5.66 2.35 1.07
CA VAL A 71 -5.56 1.82 2.42
C VAL A 71 -4.54 2.56 3.26
N LEU A 72 -3.35 2.80 2.70
CA LEU A 72 -2.22 3.36 3.43
C LEU A 72 -1.34 4.20 2.51
N LYS A 73 -0.79 5.29 3.04
CA LYS A 73 0.27 6.09 2.40
C LYS A 73 1.41 6.25 3.40
N SER A 74 2.66 6.11 2.97
CA SER A 74 3.84 6.15 3.83
C SER A 74 4.99 6.97 3.25
N ASN A 75 5.57 7.81 4.11
CA ASN A 75 6.80 8.55 3.83
C ASN A 75 8.05 7.68 3.98
N ALA A 76 9.13 8.11 3.36
CA ALA A 76 10.41 7.39 3.41
C ALA A 76 11.00 7.32 4.82
N ASP A 77 10.96 8.42 5.57
CA ASP A 77 11.51 8.58 6.93
C ASP A 77 10.44 8.40 8.02
N SER A 78 9.31 7.76 7.68
CA SER A 78 8.19 7.59 8.60
C SER A 78 8.57 6.82 9.87
N PRO A 79 8.42 7.41 11.07
CA PRO A 79 8.46 6.65 12.30
C PRO A 79 7.16 5.85 12.53
N VAL A 80 6.04 6.29 11.91
CA VAL A 80 4.71 5.71 12.08
C VAL A 80 4.59 4.39 11.34
N PHE A 81 5.21 4.29 10.16
CA PHE A 81 5.19 3.07 9.34
C PHE A 81 6.56 2.42 9.22
N HIS A 82 7.50 2.70 10.13
CA HIS A 82 8.69 1.87 10.31
C HIS A 82 8.30 0.41 10.57
N TYR A 83 9.12 -0.58 10.19
CA TYR A 83 8.75 -2.02 10.30
C TYR A 83 8.26 -2.41 11.71
N ASP A 84 9.00 -2.00 12.74
CA ASP A 84 8.75 -2.32 14.15
C ASP A 84 7.61 -1.51 14.78
N SER A 85 7.02 -0.59 14.02
CA SER A 85 5.96 0.27 14.52
C SER A 85 4.72 -0.54 14.93
N PRO A 86 4.14 -0.32 16.13
CA PRO A 86 2.92 -0.99 16.56
C PRO A 86 1.71 -0.61 15.70
N GLU A 87 1.78 0.46 14.91
CA GLU A 87 0.73 0.91 14.03
C GLU A 87 0.37 -0.14 12.96
N TRP A 88 1.31 -0.99 12.54
CA TRP A 88 1.02 -2.15 11.67
C TRP A 88 0.09 -3.17 12.33
N MET A 89 0.21 -3.29 13.66
CA MET A 89 -0.52 -4.23 14.51
C MET A 89 -1.78 -3.61 15.13
N SER A 90 -2.19 -2.43 14.66
CA SER A 90 -3.35 -1.71 15.17
C SER A 90 -4.42 -1.57 14.10
N ASP A 91 -5.67 -1.86 14.48
CA ASP A 91 -6.89 -1.60 13.71
C ASP A 91 -7.34 -0.12 13.79
N VAL A 92 -6.70 0.69 14.65
CA VAL A 92 -6.99 2.12 14.80
C VAL A 92 -6.39 2.88 13.62
N PRO A 93 -7.18 3.68 12.87
CA PRO A 93 -6.68 4.51 11.78
C PRO A 93 -5.68 5.57 12.25
N TYR A 94 -4.79 5.98 11.35
CA TYR A 94 -3.85 7.09 11.56
C TYR A 94 -4.14 8.20 10.56
N GLU A 95 -4.47 9.40 11.06
CA GLU A 95 -4.83 10.56 10.24
C GLU A 95 -5.85 10.24 9.12
N PRO A 96 -7.03 9.66 9.43
CA PRO A 96 -7.98 9.13 8.44
C PRO A 96 -8.62 10.21 7.56
N GLY A 97 -8.43 11.49 7.87
CA GLY A 97 -8.89 12.61 7.03
C GLY A 97 -8.05 12.81 5.76
N ASN A 98 -6.87 12.20 5.66
CA ASN A 98 -5.94 12.39 4.55
C ASN A 98 -6.16 11.36 3.43
N TYR A 99 -7.41 11.17 3.00
CA TYR A 99 -7.80 10.18 1.99
C TYR A 99 -7.52 10.61 0.54
N MET A 100 -7.08 11.84 0.28
CA MET A 100 -6.76 12.31 -1.07
C MET A 100 -5.43 11.73 -1.58
N LEU A 101 -5.23 11.68 -2.90
CA LEU A 101 -3.94 11.32 -3.49
C LEU A 101 -2.94 12.49 -3.42
N ASP A 102 -2.21 12.56 -2.31
CA ASP A 102 -1.14 13.51 -2.02
C ASP A 102 -0.01 12.83 -1.22
N ARG A 103 1.02 13.58 -0.86
CA ARG A 103 2.17 13.08 -0.08
C ARG A 103 1.96 13.17 1.44
N THR A 104 0.71 13.20 1.89
CA THR A 104 0.38 13.19 3.32
C THR A 104 0.20 11.76 3.80
N GLU A 105 1.00 11.36 4.77
CA GLU A 105 0.95 10.04 5.39
C GLU A 105 -0.42 9.73 6.03
N THR A 106 -0.90 8.48 5.88
CA THR A 106 -2.19 8.05 6.44
C THR A 106 -2.28 6.53 6.54
N LYS A 107 -3.13 6.04 7.44
CA LYS A 107 -3.71 4.70 7.42
C LYS A 107 -5.22 4.86 7.60
N LEU A 108 -5.96 4.57 6.53
CA LEU A 108 -7.41 4.76 6.47
C LEU A 108 -8.13 3.61 7.20
N PRO A 109 -9.41 3.78 7.58
CA PRO A 109 -10.20 2.69 8.15
C PRO A 109 -10.30 1.47 7.23
N SER A 110 -10.20 1.66 5.91
CA SER A 110 -10.12 0.57 4.93
C SER A 110 -8.97 -0.43 5.19
N TYR A 111 -7.94 -0.05 5.96
CA TYR A 111 -6.88 -0.96 6.40
C TYR A 111 -7.40 -2.17 7.18
N SER A 112 -8.39 -1.97 8.05
CA SER A 112 -8.92 -3.02 8.92
C SER A 112 -10.28 -3.56 8.50
N THR A 113 -10.94 -2.93 7.54
CA THR A 113 -12.37 -3.17 7.26
C THR A 113 -12.68 -3.67 5.85
N VAL A 114 -11.77 -3.47 4.88
CA VAL A 114 -12.02 -3.85 3.48
C VAL A 114 -11.34 -5.18 3.16
N ALA A 115 -12.15 -6.19 2.81
CA ALA A 115 -11.69 -7.45 2.25
C ALA A 115 -11.29 -7.28 0.78
N PHE A 116 -10.37 -8.13 0.31
CA PHE A 116 -9.80 -8.02 -1.04
C PHE A 116 -9.30 -9.37 -1.57
N ASP A 117 -9.12 -9.42 -2.89
CA ASP A 117 -8.51 -10.52 -3.64
C ASP A 117 -7.17 -10.13 -4.29
N ASP A 118 -6.98 -8.83 -4.54
CA ASP A 118 -5.79 -8.24 -5.14
C ASP A 118 -5.24 -7.10 -4.28
N VAL A 119 -3.92 -6.89 -4.37
CA VAL A 119 -3.21 -5.75 -3.76
C VAL A 119 -2.43 -5.02 -4.84
N MET A 120 -2.45 -3.69 -4.79
CA MET A 120 -1.61 -2.82 -5.59
C MET A 120 -0.67 -2.05 -4.67
N VAL A 121 0.62 -2.11 -4.98
CA VAL A 121 1.66 -1.30 -4.34
C VAL A 121 2.13 -0.28 -5.36
N ALA A 122 2.10 1.00 -4.98
CA ALA A 122 2.55 2.10 -5.81
C ALA A 122 3.61 2.92 -5.07
N MET A 123 4.62 3.39 -5.80
CA MET A 123 5.69 4.21 -5.23
C MET A 123 6.01 5.38 -6.16
N GLU A 124 6.32 6.53 -5.55
CA GLU A 124 6.91 7.68 -6.23
C GLU A 124 8.37 7.82 -5.82
N SER A 125 9.27 7.82 -6.81
CA SER A 125 10.68 8.16 -6.62
C SER A 125 11.25 8.78 -7.92
N PRO A 126 11.93 9.95 -7.86
CA PRO A 126 12.14 10.78 -6.69
C PRO A 126 10.82 11.38 -6.15
N VAL A 127 10.72 11.56 -4.85
CA VAL A 127 9.54 12.16 -4.21
C VAL A 127 9.39 13.61 -4.66
N GLY A 128 8.22 13.95 -5.18
CA GLY A 128 7.86 15.30 -5.61
C GLY A 128 7.55 16.24 -4.44
N MET A 129 6.91 17.37 -4.75
CA MET A 129 6.44 18.33 -3.75
C MET A 129 4.95 18.57 -3.92
N ASP A 130 4.21 18.70 -2.83
CA ASP A 130 2.81 19.11 -2.92
C ASP A 130 2.71 20.59 -3.35
N PRO A 131 1.74 20.97 -4.20
CA PRO A 131 0.57 20.19 -4.63
C PRO A 131 0.75 19.48 -6.00
N ASP A 132 1.97 19.18 -6.45
CA ASP A 132 2.17 18.50 -7.73
C ASP A 132 1.53 17.11 -7.71
N PRO A 133 0.89 16.66 -8.80
CA PRO A 133 0.34 15.31 -8.89
C PRO A 133 1.39 14.23 -8.58
N LEU A 134 0.96 13.14 -7.94
CA LEU A 134 1.81 11.97 -7.73
C LEU A 134 2.17 11.33 -9.08
N VAL A 135 3.45 10.99 -9.27
CA VAL A 135 3.93 10.22 -10.42
C VAL A 135 4.30 8.82 -9.92
N LEU A 136 3.38 7.88 -10.08
CA LEU A 136 3.49 6.55 -9.49
C LEU A 136 3.97 5.51 -10.49
N HIS A 137 4.89 4.67 -10.04
CA HIS A 137 5.10 3.33 -10.59
C HIS A 137 4.36 2.35 -9.71
N GLN A 138 3.74 1.34 -10.30
CA GLN A 138 2.90 0.41 -9.55
C GLN A 138 3.04 -1.03 -10.04
N ILE A 139 2.85 -1.96 -9.12
CA ILE A 139 2.69 -3.38 -9.37
C ILE A 139 1.41 -3.86 -8.71
N ASN A 140 0.79 -4.89 -9.27
CA ASN A 140 -0.40 -5.52 -8.73
C ASN A 140 -0.25 -7.05 -8.73
N PHE A 141 -0.75 -7.70 -7.68
CA PHE A 141 -0.66 -9.15 -7.52
C PHE A 141 -1.85 -9.68 -6.72
N ALA A 142 -2.18 -10.95 -6.96
CA ALA A 142 -3.32 -11.63 -6.33
C ALA A 142 -2.92 -12.18 -4.96
N VAL A 143 -3.41 -11.55 -3.91
CA VAL A 143 -3.32 -12.02 -2.52
C VAL A 143 -4.66 -11.66 -1.88
N ALA A 144 -5.38 -12.65 -1.39
CA ALA A 144 -6.68 -12.45 -0.76
C ALA A 144 -6.55 -12.31 0.76
N GLY A 145 -7.42 -11.49 1.35
CA GLY A 145 -7.50 -11.29 2.81
C GLY A 145 -8.80 -10.62 3.22
N ASN A 146 -9.21 -10.80 4.49
CA ASN A 146 -10.39 -10.10 5.01
C ASN A 146 -10.10 -8.62 5.30
N SER A 147 -8.84 -8.28 5.56
CA SER A 147 -8.32 -6.90 5.63
C SER A 147 -6.79 -6.90 5.64
N LEU A 148 -6.18 -5.74 5.37
CA LEU A 148 -4.71 -5.63 5.38
C LEU A 148 -4.19 -5.73 6.81
N PHE A 149 -4.99 -5.27 7.78
CA PHE A 149 -4.75 -5.48 9.21
C PHE A 149 -4.61 -6.95 9.55
N GLU A 150 -5.55 -7.83 9.17
CA GLU A 150 -5.44 -9.25 9.50
C GLU A 150 -4.22 -9.91 8.84
N LEU A 151 -3.94 -9.54 7.58
CA LEU A 151 -2.79 -10.06 6.84
C LEU A 151 -1.46 -9.68 7.50
N ILE A 152 -1.27 -8.39 7.82
CA ILE A 152 -0.05 -7.88 8.43
C ILE A 152 0.06 -8.30 9.90
N SER A 153 -1.02 -8.17 10.68
CA SER A 153 -0.98 -8.36 12.14
C SER A 153 -0.76 -9.80 12.59
N SER A 154 -0.97 -10.76 11.68
CA SER A 154 -0.55 -12.14 11.88
C SER A 154 0.97 -12.28 12.11
N ASP A 155 1.75 -11.29 11.67
CA ASP A 155 3.22 -11.29 11.56
C ASP A 155 3.77 -12.48 10.75
N ALA A 156 2.88 -13.20 10.06
CA ALA A 156 3.23 -14.35 9.25
C ALA A 156 3.66 -13.89 7.85
N TYR A 157 4.72 -14.52 7.34
CA TYR A 157 5.16 -14.31 5.96
C TYR A 157 4.12 -14.80 4.97
N THR A 158 3.73 -13.93 4.02
CA THR A 158 2.85 -14.28 2.90
C THR A 158 3.51 -13.86 1.59
N MET A 159 3.63 -14.79 0.63
CA MET A 159 4.27 -14.52 -0.66
C MET A 159 3.31 -13.82 -1.63
N THR A 160 3.82 -12.85 -2.41
CA THR A 160 3.09 -12.13 -3.47
C THR A 160 3.16 -12.81 -4.83
N GLY A 161 4.31 -13.40 -5.17
CA GLY A 161 4.54 -14.04 -6.48
C GLY A 161 4.70 -13.05 -7.64
N ALA A 162 4.96 -11.77 -7.37
CA ALA A 162 5.18 -10.75 -8.41
C ALA A 162 6.55 -10.93 -9.09
N GLY A 163 7.55 -11.37 -8.33
CA GLY A 163 8.91 -11.58 -8.79
C GLY A 163 9.78 -10.34 -8.69
N ARG A 164 11.10 -10.57 -8.59
CA ARG A 164 12.12 -9.53 -8.36
C ARG A 164 12.08 -8.42 -9.40
N ASP A 165 11.96 -8.78 -10.68
CA ASP A 165 12.04 -7.80 -11.77
C ASP A 165 10.86 -6.82 -11.71
N GLU A 166 9.65 -7.29 -11.36
CA GLU A 166 8.47 -6.45 -11.15
C GLU A 166 8.69 -5.47 -9.99
N TRP A 167 9.18 -5.94 -8.84
CA TRP A 167 9.52 -5.07 -7.71
C TRP A 167 10.49 -3.95 -8.10
N LEU A 168 11.55 -4.28 -8.85
CA LEU A 168 12.54 -3.29 -9.27
C LEU A 168 11.97 -2.22 -10.22
N THR A 169 10.79 -2.42 -10.82
CA THR A 169 10.13 -1.39 -11.64
C THR A 169 9.47 -0.26 -10.84
N LEU A 170 9.24 -0.46 -9.53
CA LEU A 170 8.61 0.55 -8.65
C LEU A 170 9.48 1.79 -8.43
N VAL A 171 10.80 1.65 -8.55
CA VAL A 171 11.76 2.73 -8.28
C VAL A 171 12.84 2.70 -9.34
N ASP A 172 12.89 3.74 -10.16
CA ASP A 172 13.91 3.90 -11.20
C ASP A 172 15.32 3.89 -10.61
N GLY A 173 16.19 3.05 -11.16
CA GLY A 173 17.56 2.88 -10.67
C GLY A 173 17.68 2.04 -9.41
N SER A 174 16.59 1.41 -8.96
CA SER A 174 16.63 0.48 -7.84
C SER A 174 17.54 -0.72 -8.10
N ALA A 175 18.08 -1.26 -7.02
CA ALA A 175 18.92 -2.43 -7.01
C ALA A 175 18.69 -3.20 -5.71
N LEU A 176 18.98 -4.49 -5.74
CA LEU A 176 19.03 -5.36 -4.57
C LEU A 176 20.28 -6.23 -4.70
N GLN A 177 20.76 -6.79 -3.60
CA GLN A 177 21.71 -7.90 -3.65
C GLN A 177 21.14 -9.07 -4.48
N ALA A 178 22.02 -9.87 -5.08
CA ALA A 178 21.67 -10.72 -6.22
C ALA A 178 20.73 -11.91 -5.89
N ASN A 179 20.70 -12.35 -4.65
CA ASN A 179 20.09 -13.62 -4.23
C ASN A 179 19.01 -13.42 -3.14
N CYS A 180 18.54 -14.52 -2.52
CA CYS A 180 17.38 -14.63 -1.63
C CYS A 180 16.02 -14.33 -2.29
N ASN A 181 15.83 -13.11 -2.82
CA ASN A 181 14.62 -12.67 -3.54
C ASN A 181 13.30 -12.96 -2.80
N LYS A 182 13.31 -12.92 -1.47
CA LYS A 182 12.10 -13.16 -0.68
C LYS A 182 11.23 -11.92 -0.75
N GLU A 183 10.12 -12.03 -1.47
CA GLU A 183 9.09 -11.00 -1.60
C GLU A 183 7.82 -11.40 -0.85
N GLY A 184 7.02 -10.43 -0.44
CA GLY A 184 5.82 -10.73 0.33
C GLY A 184 5.32 -9.63 1.25
N PHE A 185 4.49 -10.10 2.17
CA PHE A 185 4.11 -9.45 3.41
C PHE A 185 4.95 -10.00 4.57
N ASN A 186 5.28 -9.17 5.56
CA ASN A 186 6.09 -9.52 6.74
C ASN A 186 7.41 -10.24 6.37
N VAL A 187 8.17 -9.59 5.48
CA VAL A 187 9.37 -10.15 4.88
C VAL A 187 10.58 -9.90 5.77
N THR A 188 11.05 -10.95 6.43
CA THR A 188 12.17 -10.90 7.37
C THR A 188 13.26 -11.94 7.09
N GLY A 189 14.47 -11.65 7.58
CA GLY A 189 15.52 -12.63 7.84
C GLY A 189 15.45 -13.22 9.26
N VAL A 190 16.55 -13.80 9.76
CA VAL A 190 16.57 -14.54 11.04
C VAL A 190 16.90 -13.64 12.25
N ASN A 191 17.48 -12.45 12.04
CA ASN A 191 17.73 -11.44 13.09
C ASN A 191 17.26 -10.04 12.65
N VAL A 192 16.00 -9.71 12.94
CA VAL A 192 15.31 -8.50 12.45
C VAL A 192 15.96 -7.17 12.90
N GLY A 193 16.65 -7.11 14.03
CA GLY A 193 17.23 -5.84 14.52
C GLY A 193 18.45 -5.30 13.76
N THR A 194 18.97 -6.02 12.76
CA THR A 194 20.15 -5.57 11.97
C THR A 194 19.93 -5.72 10.48
N TRP A 195 19.37 -6.86 10.07
CA TRP A 195 19.22 -7.20 8.66
C TRP A 195 18.03 -6.50 8.03
N SER A 196 18.09 -6.34 6.72
CA SER A 196 17.02 -5.72 5.94
C SER A 196 15.72 -6.53 6.04
N HIS A 197 14.63 -5.85 6.35
CA HIS A 197 13.30 -6.45 6.43
C HIS A 197 12.25 -5.39 6.06
N VAL A 198 11.07 -5.85 5.63
CA VAL A 198 10.03 -4.98 5.06
C VAL A 198 8.64 -5.59 5.25
N ARG A 199 7.65 -4.75 5.56
CA ARG A 199 6.26 -5.20 5.76
C ARG A 199 5.59 -5.58 4.46
N ILE A 200 5.80 -4.82 3.39
CA ILE A 200 5.28 -5.09 2.05
C ILE A 200 6.41 -4.80 1.06
N GLY A 201 7.03 -5.83 0.51
CA GLY A 201 8.22 -5.63 -0.30
C GLY A 201 9.02 -6.87 -0.60
N ILE A 202 10.28 -6.65 -0.96
CA ILE A 202 11.26 -7.68 -1.26
C ILE A 202 12.58 -7.40 -0.53
N ILE A 203 13.23 -8.46 -0.07
CA ILE A 203 14.60 -8.43 0.45
C ILE A 203 15.55 -9.20 -0.48
N GLY A 204 16.79 -8.73 -0.54
CA GLY A 204 17.89 -9.36 -1.27
C GLY A 204 19.09 -9.60 -0.38
N ASN A 205 19.83 -10.65 -0.68
CA ASN A 205 21.05 -11.05 0.04
C ASN A 205 22.15 -11.47 -0.96
N GLU A 206 23.41 -11.47 -0.56
CA GLU A 206 24.49 -12.02 -1.39
C GLU A 206 24.52 -13.56 -1.32
N GLN A 207 23.96 -14.17 -0.27
CA GLN A 207 23.68 -15.61 -0.23
C GLN A 207 22.26 -15.95 -0.72
N ASN A 208 22.07 -17.20 -1.15
CA ASN A 208 20.75 -17.72 -1.52
C ASN A 208 19.82 -17.89 -0.33
N ASP A 209 20.36 -18.08 0.87
CA ASP A 209 19.55 -18.07 2.07
C ASP A 209 19.16 -16.63 2.44
N CYS A 210 17.96 -16.49 3.00
CA CYS A 210 17.41 -15.21 3.42
C CYS A 210 17.70 -14.92 4.91
N THR A 211 18.82 -15.41 5.45
CA THR A 211 19.05 -15.31 6.90
C THR A 211 19.59 -13.95 7.33
N SER A 212 20.45 -13.35 6.51
CA SER A 212 21.15 -12.08 6.77
C SER A 212 20.98 -11.06 5.63
N PRO A 213 19.74 -10.75 5.20
CA PRO A 213 19.52 -9.87 4.06
C PRO A 213 20.16 -8.48 4.21
N ASP A 214 20.81 -8.05 3.13
CA ASP A 214 21.61 -6.83 3.04
C ASP A 214 20.91 -5.71 2.26
N SER A 215 19.76 -6.01 1.67
CA SER A 215 19.01 -5.05 0.85
C SER A 215 17.50 -5.25 0.95
N ARG A 216 16.75 -4.16 0.73
CA ARG A 216 15.29 -4.16 0.68
C ARG A 216 14.74 -3.15 -0.32
N LEU A 217 13.52 -3.40 -0.76
CA LEU A 217 12.66 -2.47 -1.47
C LEU A 217 11.23 -2.66 -0.95
N GLY A 218 10.54 -1.57 -0.65
CA GLY A 218 9.10 -1.60 -0.38
C GLY A 218 8.65 -0.57 0.64
N ILE A 219 7.55 -0.89 1.34
CA ILE A 219 6.89 -0.06 2.35
C ILE A 219 6.95 -0.79 3.70
N GLY A 220 7.23 -0.05 4.76
CA GLY A 220 7.42 -0.58 6.10
C GLY A 220 8.74 -1.30 6.29
N GLY A 221 9.81 -0.73 5.75
CA GLY A 221 11.18 -1.20 5.85
C GLY A 221 11.88 -0.81 7.15
N ALA A 222 12.93 -1.56 7.47
CA ALA A 222 13.89 -1.26 8.51
C ALA A 222 15.21 -2.03 8.27
N GLY A 223 16.25 -1.63 8.98
CA GLY A 223 17.55 -2.30 9.00
C GLY A 223 18.70 -1.43 8.46
N THR A 224 19.87 -1.63 9.04
CA THR A 224 21.09 -0.82 8.81
C THR A 224 22.27 -1.65 8.31
N ALA A 225 22.00 -2.91 7.92
CA ALA A 225 23.00 -3.79 7.33
C ALA A 225 23.79 -3.06 6.25
N CYS A 226 25.10 -3.21 6.27
CA CYS A 226 25.99 -2.63 5.27
C CYS A 226 25.93 -1.09 5.14
N GLY A 227 25.47 -0.39 6.18
CA GLY A 227 25.35 1.06 6.19
C GLY A 227 24.20 1.60 5.35
N THR A 228 23.20 0.77 5.03
CA THR A 228 21.94 1.24 4.44
C THR A 228 21.23 2.20 5.37
N LEU A 229 20.51 3.16 4.79
CA LEU A 229 19.65 4.04 5.58
C LEU A 229 18.53 3.25 6.25
N ASP A 230 18.25 3.55 7.51
CA ASP A 230 17.07 3.04 8.21
C ASP A 230 15.87 3.91 7.87
N ALA A 231 14.96 3.36 7.08
CA ALA A 231 13.89 4.10 6.41
C ALA A 231 12.75 3.15 6.06
N ALA A 232 11.53 3.66 6.25
CA ALA A 232 10.28 2.94 6.10
C ALA A 232 9.94 2.67 4.63
N THR A 233 10.21 3.61 3.73
CA THR A 233 9.76 3.48 2.33
C THR A 233 10.84 3.82 1.32
N GLY A 234 11.09 2.90 0.38
CA GLY A 234 12.09 3.09 -0.68
C GLY A 234 12.92 1.85 -0.98
N ASN A 235 14.07 2.06 -1.62
CA ASN A 235 15.06 1.03 -1.96
C ASN A 235 16.40 1.28 -1.26
N PHE A 236 16.92 0.27 -0.58
CA PHE A 236 18.15 0.36 0.19
C PHE A 236 19.01 -0.87 -0.02
N THR A 237 20.23 -0.69 -0.53
CA THR A 237 21.18 -1.78 -0.82
C THR A 237 22.61 -1.38 -0.47
N GLY A 238 23.35 -2.28 0.18
CA GLY A 238 24.76 -2.10 0.56
C GLY A 238 25.66 -3.28 0.17
N CYS A 239 26.82 -3.42 0.83
CA CYS A 239 27.73 -4.58 0.78
C CYS A 239 28.23 -5.03 -0.61
N ASN A 240 28.93 -4.13 -1.32
CA ASN A 240 29.56 -4.40 -2.62
C ASN A 240 28.60 -4.69 -3.79
N ALA A 241 27.28 -4.57 -3.59
CA ALA A 241 26.33 -4.38 -4.69
C ALA A 241 26.31 -2.91 -5.15
N GLN A 242 25.45 -2.59 -6.12
CA GLN A 242 25.14 -1.21 -6.46
C GLN A 242 24.49 -0.55 -5.25
N ASN A 243 25.27 0.26 -4.53
CA ASN A 243 24.79 0.95 -3.34
C ASN A 243 23.75 2.00 -3.73
N VAL A 244 22.53 1.83 -3.24
CA VAL A 244 21.42 2.74 -3.50
C VAL A 244 20.68 3.03 -2.21
N ASN A 245 20.30 4.29 -2.02
CA ASN A 245 19.41 4.76 -0.95
C ASN A 245 18.39 5.68 -1.62
N LEU A 246 17.37 5.09 -2.22
CA LEU A 246 16.33 5.79 -2.98
C LEU A 246 15.11 5.92 -2.10
N LEU A 247 14.95 7.10 -1.49
CA LEU A 247 13.75 7.46 -0.73
C LEU A 247 12.55 7.48 -1.67
N SER A 248 11.41 7.01 -1.18
CA SER A 248 10.18 6.97 -1.96
C SER A 248 8.97 7.29 -1.09
N PHE A 249 7.90 7.75 -1.72
CA PHE A 249 6.58 7.82 -1.11
C PHE A 249 5.77 6.61 -1.56
N GLY A 250 5.19 5.86 -0.64
CA GLY A 250 4.54 4.58 -0.92
C GLY A 250 3.05 4.63 -0.67
N LEU A 251 2.27 3.95 -1.51
CA LEU A 251 0.83 3.79 -1.37
C LEU A 251 0.46 2.31 -1.50
N VAL A 252 -0.53 1.90 -0.74
CA VAL A 252 -1.12 0.56 -0.80
C VAL A 252 -2.60 0.68 -1.07
N PHE A 253 -3.07 -0.07 -2.07
CA PHE A 253 -4.47 -0.21 -2.41
C PHE A 253 -4.87 -1.68 -2.43
N VAL A 254 -6.17 -1.93 -2.22
CA VAL A 254 -6.74 -3.28 -2.23
C VAL A 254 -8.02 -3.32 -3.07
N ARG A 255 -8.36 -4.50 -3.60
CA ARG A 255 -9.55 -4.73 -4.44
C ARG A 255 -10.02 -6.18 -4.32
#